data_AF-A0AAE3SL41-F1
#
_entry.id   AF-A0AAE3SL41-F1
#
_cell.length_a   1.000
_cell.length_b   1.000
_cell.length_c   1.000
_cell.angle_alpha   90.00
_cell.angle_beta   90.00
_cell.angle_gamma   90.00
#
_symmetry.space_group_name_H-M   'P 1'
#
loop_
_entity.id
_entity.type
_entity.pdbx_description
1 polymer ?
#
loop_
_entity_poly.entity_id
_entity_poly.type
_entity_poly.pdbx_seq_one_letter_code
_entity_poly.pdbx_strand_id
1 'polypeptide(L)'
;MRELMLIIHIISVALFLGAAFSGYIINLVAKKKEDEGLLNIYTALLSLNYLGKTGLTLLIITGGYLMTPYWQALGAMPMLIAKLALVIVLLILLVVISIKAKQARHNPSVTNFMKLKPFQNISLVVSIVVVILAVMVFG
;
A
#
# COMPACT_ATOMS: atom_id res chain seq x y z
N MET A 1 -10.98 19.98 13.50
CA MET A 1 -10.80 18.55 13.16
C MET A 1 -10.20 18.30 11.78
N ARG A 2 -10.51 19.11 10.76
CA ARG A 2 -9.97 18.96 9.40
C ARG A 2 -8.45 18.89 9.33
N GLU A 3 -7.74 19.84 9.94
CA GLU A 3 -6.26 19.88 9.92
C GLU A 3 -5.63 18.64 10.57
N LEU A 4 -6.16 18.20 11.71
CA LEU A 4 -5.75 16.94 12.35
C LEU A 4 -5.92 15.75 11.39
N MET A 5 -7.06 15.67 10.69
CA MET A 5 -7.33 14.60 9.74
C MET A 5 -6.41 14.66 8.52
N LEU A 6 -6.03 15.85 8.05
CA LEU A 6 -5.03 16.03 7.00
C LEU A 6 -3.66 15.52 7.44
N ILE A 7 -3.22 15.87 8.65
CA ILE A 7 -1.95 15.38 9.22
C ILE A 7 -1.95 13.86 9.28
N ILE A 8 -3.00 13.26 9.85
CA ILE A 8 -3.10 11.80 9.95
C ILE A 8 -3.16 11.18 8.55
N HIS A 9 -3.89 11.78 7.60
CA HIS A 9 -3.97 11.31 6.22
C HIS A 9 -2.60 11.27 5.54
N ILE A 10 -1.80 12.33 5.68
CA ILE A 10 -0.44 12.41 5.12
C ILE A 10 0.47 11.36 5.76
N ILE A 11 0.41 11.18 7.08
CA ILE A 11 1.14 10.11 7.78
C ILE A 11 0.72 8.73 7.26
N SER A 12 -0.58 8.54 7.00
CA SER A 12 -1.12 7.30 6.47
C SER A 12 -0.59 6.97 5.08
N VAL A 13 -0.51 7.99 4.21
CA VAL A 13 0.14 7.89 2.89
C VAL A 13 1.61 7.50 3.05
N ALA A 14 2.34 8.19 3.94
CA ALA A 14 3.76 7.91 4.17
C ALA A 14 3.99 6.48 4.67
N LEU A 15 3.18 5.98 5.60
CA LEU A 15 3.25 4.61 6.10
C LEU A 15 2.97 3.58 5.00
N PHE A 16 1.88 3.77 4.26
CA PHE A 16 1.45 2.84 3.23
C PHE A 16 2.43 2.79 2.05
N LEU A 17 2.77 3.95 1.49
CA LEU A 17 3.72 4.08 0.38
C LEU A 17 5.13 3.67 0.83
N GLY A 18 5.55 4.09 2.04
CA GLY A 18 6.85 3.74 2.60
C GLY A 18 7.02 2.24 2.79
N ALA A 19 5.98 1.52 3.23
CA ALA A 19 6.01 0.06 3.33
C ALA A 19 6.16 -0.60 1.95
N ALA A 20 5.41 -0.13 0.94
CA ALA A 20 5.50 -0.64 -0.43
C ALA A 20 6.90 -0.38 -1.04
N PHE A 21 7.43 0.82 -0.85
CA PHE A 21 8.75 1.21 -1.35
C PHE A 21 9.88 0.44 -0.65
N SER A 22 9.82 0.32 0.67
CA SER A 22 10.78 -0.49 1.44
C SER A 22 10.76 -1.94 1.00
N GLY A 23 9.58 -2.51 0.77
CA GLY A 23 9.43 -3.87 0.25
C GLY A 23 10.07 -4.04 -1.11
N TYR A 24 9.90 -3.07 -2.01
CA TYR A 24 10.54 -3.07 -3.33
C TYR A 24 12.07 -3.01 -3.23
N ILE A 25 12.63 -2.09 -2.44
CA ILE A 25 14.09 -1.93 -2.28
C ILE A 25 14.71 -3.19 -1.66
N ILE A 26 14.14 -3.70 -0.57
CA ILE A 26 14.65 -4.91 0.08
C ILE A 26 14.58 -6.10 -0.89
N ASN A 27 13.52 -6.23 -1.69
CA ASN A 27 13.44 -7.27 -2.73
C ASN A 27 14.53 -7.13 -3.81
N LEU A 28 14.93 -5.91 -4.17
CA LEU A 28 16.05 -5.70 -5.11
C LEU A 28 17.39 -6.12 -4.50
N VAL A 29 17.60 -5.82 -3.21
CA VAL A 29 18.81 -6.21 -2.49
C VAL A 29 18.87 -7.71 -2.25
N ALA A 30 17.74 -8.34 -1.90
CA ALA A 30 17.63 -9.77 -1.63
C ALA A 30 18.08 -10.63 -2.81
N LYS A 31 17.78 -10.22 -4.05
CA LYS A 31 18.21 -10.94 -5.27
C LYS A 31 19.72 -11.12 -5.41
N LYS A 32 20.52 -10.32 -4.69
CA LYS A 32 21.98 -10.33 -4.76
C LYS A 32 22.63 -11.21 -3.70
N LYS A 33 21.84 -11.93 -2.89
CA LYS A 33 22.31 -12.78 -1.79
C LYS A 33 22.18 -14.26 -2.14
N GLU A 34 23.06 -15.07 -1.55
CA GLU A 34 23.00 -16.54 -1.57
C GLU A 34 21.87 -17.05 -0.64
N ASP A 35 21.41 -18.29 -0.88
CA ASP A 35 20.14 -18.84 -0.38
C ASP A 35 19.98 -18.86 1.15
N GLU A 36 21.05 -19.02 1.93
CA GLU A 36 20.96 -19.13 3.40
C GLU A 36 20.42 -17.86 4.08
N GLY A 37 20.62 -16.67 3.48
CA GLY A 37 20.14 -15.41 4.05
C GLY A 37 18.76 -14.95 3.54
N LEU A 38 18.31 -15.50 2.43
CA LEU A 38 17.13 -15.04 1.70
C LEU A 38 15.83 -15.25 2.48
N LEU A 39 15.69 -16.40 3.14
CA LEU A 39 14.48 -16.71 3.90
C LEU A 39 14.27 -15.77 5.09
N ASN A 40 15.35 -15.37 5.77
CA ASN A 40 15.30 -14.43 6.88
C ASN A 40 14.88 -13.03 6.42
N ILE A 41 15.41 -12.58 5.28
CA ILE A 41 15.01 -11.30 4.66
C ILE A 41 13.53 -11.32 4.28
N TYR A 42 13.07 -12.39 3.63
CA TYR A 42 11.65 -12.52 3.25
C TYR A 42 10.72 -12.61 4.45
N THR A 43 11.18 -13.23 5.54
CA THR A 43 10.41 -13.29 6.78
C THR A 43 10.29 -11.91 7.41
N ALA A 44 11.38 -11.15 7.45
CA ALA A 44 11.37 -9.76 7.93
C ALA A 44 10.46 -8.87 7.07
N LEU A 45 10.44 -9.06 5.75
CA LEU A 45 9.56 -8.34 4.83
C LEU A 45 8.07 -8.50 5.16
N LEU A 46 7.65 -9.58 5.81
CA LEU A 46 6.26 -9.77 6.22
C LEU A 46 5.81 -8.77 7.28
N SER A 47 6.74 -8.14 8.01
CA SER A 47 6.41 -7.07 8.97
C SER A 47 5.91 -5.80 8.24
N LEU A 48 6.40 -5.54 7.03
CA LEU A 48 5.94 -4.41 6.21
C LEU A 48 4.46 -4.53 5.82
N ASN A 49 3.92 -5.75 5.79
CA ASN A 49 2.49 -5.93 5.53
C ASN A 49 1.63 -5.35 6.67
N TYR A 50 2.12 -5.35 7.90
CA TYR A 50 1.43 -4.68 9.00
C TYR A 50 1.42 -3.17 8.82
N LEU A 51 2.58 -2.57 8.49
CA LEU A 51 2.67 -1.14 8.19
C LEU A 51 1.79 -0.73 7.00
N GLY A 52 1.82 -1.50 5.92
CA GLY A 52 0.98 -1.26 4.75
C GLY A 52 -0.51 -1.33 5.08
N LYS A 53 -0.94 -2.31 5.90
CA LYS A 53 -2.33 -2.40 6.38
C LYS A 53 -2.74 -1.20 7.20
N THR A 54 -1.94 -0.86 8.22
CA THR A 54 -2.26 0.24 9.13
C THR A 54 -2.31 1.56 8.37
N GLY A 55 -1.33 1.80 7.49
CA GLY A 55 -1.31 2.97 6.61
C GLY A 55 -2.54 3.05 5.71
N LEU A 56 -2.90 1.96 5.00
CA LEU A 56 -4.06 1.98 4.10
C LEU A 56 -5.39 2.16 4.86
N THR A 57 -5.55 1.50 6.00
CA THR A 57 -6.76 1.64 6.84
C THR A 57 -6.94 3.07 7.31
N LEU A 58 -5.88 3.69 7.85
CA LEU A 58 -5.93 5.09 8.29
C LEU A 58 -6.16 6.02 7.10
N LEU A 59 -5.55 5.74 5.94
CA LEU A 59 -5.72 6.52 4.71
C LEU A 59 -7.18 6.53 4.25
N ILE A 60 -7.86 5.38 4.31
CA ILE A 60 -9.28 5.27 3.93
C ILE A 60 -10.17 6.03 4.92
N ILE A 61 -9.97 5.84 6.22
CA ILE A 61 -10.79 6.49 7.25
C ILE A 61 -10.65 8.01 7.17
N THR A 62 -9.41 8.49 7.17
CA THR A 62 -9.12 9.93 7.10
C THR A 62 -9.50 10.53 5.75
N GLY A 63 -9.24 9.80 4.65
CA GLY A 63 -9.62 10.23 3.30
C GLY A 63 -11.13 10.34 3.16
N GLY A 64 -11.90 9.37 3.65
CA GLY A 64 -13.35 9.41 3.67
C GLY A 64 -13.92 10.59 4.45
N TYR A 65 -13.29 10.95 5.57
CA TYR A 65 -13.64 12.17 6.31
C TYR A 65 -13.32 13.45 5.52
N LEU A 66 -12.14 13.53 4.94
CA LEU A 66 -11.71 14.70 4.15
C LEU A 66 -12.51 14.87 2.85
N MET A 67 -13.18 13.82 2.40
CA MET A 67 -14.10 13.81 1.25
C MET A 67 -15.46 14.44 1.54
N THR A 68 -15.79 14.75 2.81
CA THR A 68 -17.08 15.32 3.22
C THR A 68 -17.59 16.48 2.34
N PRO A 69 -16.80 17.50 1.96
CA PRO A 69 -17.28 18.58 1.10
C PRO A 69 -17.31 18.21 -0.40
N TYR A 70 -16.68 17.10 -0.80
CA TYR A 70 -16.53 16.70 -2.21
C TYR A 70 -17.55 15.65 -2.66
N TRP A 71 -18.28 15.00 -1.73
CA TRP A 71 -19.23 13.94 -2.08
C TRP A 71 -20.33 14.40 -3.05
N GLN A 72 -20.83 15.62 -2.89
CA GLN A 72 -21.90 16.16 -3.75
C GLN A 72 -21.41 16.49 -5.16
N ALA A 73 -20.15 16.89 -5.30
CA ALA A 73 -19.54 17.25 -6.59
C ALA A 73 -18.83 16.08 -7.27
N LEU A 74 -18.84 14.88 -6.67
CA LEU A 74 -18.03 13.75 -7.11
C LEU A 74 -18.26 13.39 -8.59
N GLY A 75 -19.51 13.44 -9.06
CA GLY A 75 -19.87 13.15 -10.45
C GLY A 75 -19.24 14.11 -11.48
N ALA A 76 -18.88 15.32 -11.07
CA ALA A 76 -18.20 16.31 -11.91
C ALA A 76 -16.66 16.25 -11.80
N MET A 77 -16.12 15.37 -10.95
CA MET A 77 -14.68 15.27 -10.66
C MET A 77 -14.12 13.91 -11.10
N PRO A 78 -13.94 13.66 -12.42
CA PRO A 78 -13.54 12.35 -12.94
C PRO A 78 -12.19 11.86 -12.39
N MET A 79 -11.24 12.77 -12.16
CA MET A 79 -9.95 12.44 -11.55
C MET A 79 -10.08 11.95 -10.11
N LEU A 80 -11.05 12.49 -9.36
CA LEU A 80 -11.32 12.05 -7.99
C LEU A 80 -11.97 10.67 -7.97
N ILE A 81 -12.89 10.39 -8.91
CA ILE A 81 -13.45 9.04 -9.09
C ILE A 81 -12.35 8.03 -9.40
N ALA A 82 -11.44 8.36 -10.33
CA ALA A 82 -10.31 7.51 -10.66
C ALA A 82 -9.41 7.23 -9.44
N LYS A 83 -9.10 8.25 -8.63
CA LYS A 83 -8.36 8.10 -7.37
C LYS A 83 -9.06 7.12 -6.42
N LEU A 84 -10.37 7.27 -6.20
CA LEU A 84 -11.14 6.40 -5.30
C LEU A 84 -11.20 4.96 -5.82
N ALA A 85 -11.34 4.76 -7.14
CA ALA A 85 -11.29 3.44 -7.75
C ALA A 85 -9.92 2.76 -7.52
N LEU A 86 -8.82 3.50 -7.66
CA LEU A 86 -7.49 2.97 -7.36
C LEU A 86 -7.30 2.64 -5.88
N VAL A 87 -7.89 3.41 -4.95
CA VAL A 87 -7.88 3.06 -3.51
C VAL A 87 -8.59 1.71 -3.27
N ILE A 88 -9.70 1.44 -3.96
CA ILE A 88 -10.37 0.14 -3.91
C ILE A 88 -9.47 -0.98 -4.45
N VAL A 89 -8.80 -0.75 -5.57
CA VAL A 89 -7.82 -1.71 -6.14
C VAL A 89 -6.70 -2.00 -5.14
N LEU A 90 -6.17 -0.99 -4.46
CA LEU A 90 -5.16 -1.16 -3.40
C LEU A 90 -5.67 -2.01 -2.25
N LEU A 91 -6.93 -1.81 -1.84
CA LEU A 91 -7.55 -2.60 -0.78
C LEU A 91 -7.62 -4.08 -1.17
N ILE A 92 -8.03 -4.39 -2.40
CA ILE A 92 -8.05 -5.77 -2.93
C ILE A 92 -6.63 -6.35 -2.95
N LEU A 93 -5.65 -5.61 -3.47
CA LEU A 93 -4.25 -6.06 -3.52
C LEU A 93 -3.70 -6.36 -2.12
N LEU A 94 -3.99 -5.49 -1.16
CA LEU A 94 -3.56 -5.65 0.23
C LEU A 94 -4.18 -6.91 0.87
N VAL A 95 -5.46 -7.19 0.61
CA VAL A 95 -6.12 -8.43 1.07
C VAL A 95 -5.45 -9.66 0.47
N VAL A 96 -5.19 -9.66 -0.84
CA VAL A 96 -4.50 -10.77 -1.53
C VAL A 96 -3.09 -10.98 -0.97
N ILE A 97 -2.31 -9.90 -0.82
CA ILE A 97 -0.98 -9.93 -0.20
C ILE A 97 -1.07 -10.51 1.21
N SER A 98 -2.09 -10.16 1.98
CA SER A 98 -2.28 -10.63 3.35
C SER A 98 -2.56 -12.12 3.45
N ILE A 99 -3.41 -12.64 2.57
CA ILE A 99 -3.72 -14.07 2.51
C ILE A 99 -2.46 -14.85 2.14
N LYS A 100 -1.76 -14.41 1.08
CA LYS A 100 -0.51 -15.05 0.63
C LYS A 100 0.61 -14.93 1.67
N ALA A 101 0.71 -13.80 2.37
CA ALA A 101 1.68 -13.58 3.44
C ALA A 101 1.43 -14.52 4.62
N LYS A 102 0.16 -14.74 4.99
CA LYS A 102 -0.21 -15.73 6.01
C LYS A 102 0.18 -17.14 5.57
N GLN A 103 -0.07 -17.51 4.31
CA GLN A 103 0.35 -18.81 3.76
C GLN A 103 1.87 -18.99 3.77
N ALA A 104 2.63 -17.96 3.39
CA ALA A 104 4.09 -17.98 3.39
C ALA A 104 4.68 -18.04 4.81
N ARG A 105 3.98 -17.54 5.83
CA ARG A 105 4.36 -17.73 7.25
C ARG A 105 4.19 -19.16 7.72
N HIS A 106 3.11 -19.83 7.34
CA HIS A 106 2.85 -21.21 7.77
C HIS A 106 3.72 -22.23 7.03
N ASN A 107 4.04 -21.98 5.76
CA ASN A 107 4.89 -22.83 4.93
C ASN A 107 6.04 -21.98 4.35
N PRO A 108 7.07 -21.68 5.16
CA PRO A 108 8.16 -20.80 4.76
C PRO A 108 8.99 -21.46 3.66
N SER A 109 8.95 -20.86 2.46
CA SER A 109 9.81 -21.24 1.34
C SER A 109 10.02 -20.04 0.43
N VAL A 110 11.21 -19.94 -0.17
CA VAL A 110 11.56 -18.87 -1.11
C VAL A 110 10.50 -18.76 -2.22
N THR A 111 10.03 -19.89 -2.74
CA THR A 111 8.99 -19.96 -3.78
C THR A 111 7.67 -19.34 -3.31
N ASN A 112 7.26 -19.56 -2.06
CA ASN A 112 6.02 -18.98 -1.52
C ASN A 112 6.15 -17.47 -1.31
N PHE A 113 7.32 -16.99 -0.91
CA PHE A 113 7.59 -15.56 -0.79
C PHE A 113 7.65 -14.86 -2.16
N MET A 114 8.23 -15.50 -3.17
CA MET A 114 8.33 -14.96 -4.53
C MET A 114 6.96 -14.73 -5.17
N LYS A 115 5.91 -15.48 -4.76
CA LYS A 115 4.53 -15.26 -5.21
C LYS A 115 3.92 -13.94 -4.73
N LEU A 116 4.47 -13.30 -3.69
CA LEU A 116 3.98 -12.01 -3.17
C LEU A 116 4.46 -10.82 -4.00
N LYS A 117 5.65 -10.95 -4.60
CA LYS A 117 6.35 -9.90 -5.31
C LYS A 117 5.56 -9.19 -6.42
N PRO A 118 4.84 -9.88 -7.34
CA PRO A 118 4.08 -9.19 -8.37
C PRO A 118 3.02 -8.27 -7.76
N PHE A 119 2.31 -8.74 -6.73
CA PHE A 119 1.28 -7.95 -6.05
C PHE A 119 1.86 -6.75 -5.31
N GLN A 120 3.03 -6.90 -4.68
CA GLN A 120 3.73 -5.79 -4.03
C GLN A 120 4.18 -4.73 -5.03
N ASN A 121 4.72 -5.14 -6.19
CA ASN A 121 5.15 -4.21 -7.23
C ASN A 121 3.96 -3.45 -7.83
N ILE A 122 2.84 -4.14 -8.10
CA ILE A 122 1.63 -3.49 -8.59
C ILE A 122 1.09 -2.51 -7.54
N SER A 123 1.05 -2.93 -6.27
CA SER A 123 0.62 -2.06 -5.16
C SER A 123 1.48 -0.79 -5.07
N LEU A 124 2.80 -0.91 -5.24
CA LEU A 124 3.69 0.25 -5.28
C LEU A 124 3.32 1.20 -6.43
N VAL A 125 3.21 0.70 -7.66
CA VAL A 125 2.85 1.53 -8.81
C VAL A 125 1.50 2.23 -8.60
N VAL A 126 0.48 1.48 -8.19
CA VAL A 126 -0.86 2.04 -7.93
C VAL A 126 -0.81 3.08 -6.81
N SER A 127 -0.05 2.84 -5.75
CA SER A 127 0.09 3.79 -4.63
C SER A 127 0.73 5.12 -5.06
N ILE A 128 1.74 5.08 -5.94
CA ILE A 128 2.34 6.28 -6.52
C ILE A 128 1.32 7.04 -7.37
N VAL A 129 0.57 6.34 -8.23
CA VAL A 129 -0.47 6.95 -9.05
C VAL A 129 -1.56 7.61 -8.18
N VAL A 130 -1.97 6.97 -7.08
CA VAL A 130 -2.94 7.56 -6.13
C VAL A 130 -2.42 8.86 -5.53
N VAL A 131 -1.13 8.95 -5.18
CA VAL A 131 -0.52 10.19 -4.67
C VAL A 131 -0.49 11.27 -5.75
N ILE A 132 -0.10 10.93 -6.98
CA ILE A 132 -0.12 11.88 -8.11
C ILE A 132 -1.52 12.44 -8.33
N LEU A 133 -2.55 11.57 -8.40
CA LEU A 133 -3.93 12.00 -8.53
C LEU A 133 -4.40 12.86 -7.35
N ALA A 134 -3.94 12.57 -6.13
CA ALA A 134 -4.26 13.39 -4.98
C ALA A 134 -3.71 14.82 -5.13
N VAL A 135 -2.47 14.97 -5.59
CA VAL A 135 -1.87 16.30 -5.85
C VAL A 135 -2.61 17.01 -6.98
N MET A 136 -2.94 16.31 -8.07
CA MET A 136 -3.66 16.94 -9.19
C MET A 136 -5.09 17.40 -8.85
N VAL A 137 -5.73 16.76 -7.87
CA VAL A 137 -7.12 17.08 -7.48
C VAL A 137 -7.18 18.11 -6.34
N PHE A 138 -6.21 18.09 -5.42
CA PHE A 138 -6.26 18.85 -4.17
C PHE A 138 -5.08 19.82 -3.95
N GLY A 139 -4.05 19.79 -4.80
CA GLY A 139 -2.94 20.74 -4.82
C GLY A 139 -3.23 21.90 -5.75
#